data_AF-A0A919NRT9-F1
#
_entry.id   AF-A0A919NRT9-F1
#
_cell.length_a   1.000
_cell.length_b   1.000
_cell.length_c   1.000
_cell.angle_alpha   90.00
_cell.angle_beta   90.00
_cell.angle_gamma   90.00
#
_symmetry.space_group_name_H-M   'P 1'
#
loop_
_entity.id
_entity.type
_entity.pdbx_description
1 polymer ?
#
loop_
_entity_poly.entity_id
_entity_poly.type
_entity_poly.pdbx_seq_one_letter_code
_entity_poly.pdbx_strand_id
1 'polypeptide(L)'
;MWFNAYDPRQGWARDQIDAVRARGGDVKISFGGATGIELAQACTSVAALQAEYQAVVTAYNLKYIDLDIEGAATADPTSVARRSQALAALQRANPGLRCTNISQQPYEFSKIFAGYGG
;
A
#
# COMPACT_ATOMS: atom_id res chain seq x y z
N MET A 1 6.19 15.36 -6.61
CA MET A 1 5.82 14.12 -7.31
C MET A 1 6.15 12.95 -6.40
N TRP A 2 5.20 12.04 -6.20
CA TRP A 2 5.40 10.84 -5.40
C TRP A 2 5.89 9.74 -6.33
N PHE A 3 7.19 9.50 -6.36
CA PHE A 3 7.81 8.43 -7.17
C PHE A 3 7.34 8.41 -8.65
N ASN A 4 7.46 9.56 -9.34
CA ASN A 4 6.95 9.79 -10.70
C ASN A 4 5.42 9.76 -10.89
N ALA A 5 4.65 9.70 -9.80
CA ALA A 5 3.20 9.84 -9.81
C ALA A 5 2.71 11.07 -9.04
N TYR A 6 1.40 11.30 -9.09
CA TYR A 6 0.72 12.28 -8.25
C TYR A 6 0.92 11.96 -6.77
N ASP A 7 1.08 12.99 -5.93
CA ASP A 7 1.21 12.81 -4.48
C ASP A 7 -0.19 12.75 -3.82
N PRO A 8 -0.66 11.58 -3.36
CA PRO A 8 -1.98 11.42 -2.77
C PRO A 8 -2.22 12.31 -1.56
N ARG A 9 -1.17 12.80 -0.88
CA ARG A 9 -1.31 13.76 0.22
C ARG A 9 -1.93 15.09 -0.24
N GLN A 10 -1.89 15.38 -1.54
CA GLN A 10 -2.53 16.55 -2.14
C GLN A 10 -4.05 16.36 -2.37
N GLY A 11 -4.65 15.25 -1.95
CA GLY A 11 -6.10 15.09 -1.96
C GLY A 11 -6.71 14.86 -3.35
N TRP A 12 -6.03 14.07 -4.19
CA TRP A 12 -6.58 13.63 -5.47
C TRP A 12 -7.94 12.96 -5.30
N ALA A 13 -8.89 13.28 -6.18
CA ALA A 13 -10.20 12.64 -6.24
C ALA A 13 -10.97 12.63 -4.89
N ARG A 14 -10.65 13.54 -3.96
CA ARG A 14 -11.35 13.64 -2.66
C ARG A 14 -12.85 13.84 -2.83
N ASP A 15 -13.24 14.67 -3.79
CA ASP A 15 -14.64 14.89 -4.19
C ASP A 15 -15.34 13.57 -4.57
N GLN A 16 -14.67 12.70 -5.32
CA GLN A 16 -15.21 11.41 -5.72
C GLN A 16 -15.30 10.44 -4.52
N ILE A 17 -14.29 10.44 -3.66
CA ILE A 17 -14.26 9.62 -2.44
C ILE A 17 -15.40 10.03 -1.50
N ASP A 18 -15.60 11.33 -1.31
CA ASP A 18 -16.68 11.88 -0.49
C ASP A 18 -18.04 11.54 -1.10
N ALA A 19 -18.18 11.59 -2.43
CA ALA A 19 -19.41 11.18 -3.12
C ALA A 19 -19.71 9.68 -2.99
N VAL A 20 -18.68 8.81 -2.94
CA VAL A 20 -18.86 7.38 -2.65
C VAL A 20 -19.33 7.19 -1.20
N ARG A 21 -18.71 7.88 -0.24
CA ARG A 21 -19.04 7.80 1.18
C ARG A 21 -20.43 8.35 1.51
N ALA A 22 -20.84 9.44 0.85
CA ALA A 22 -22.18 10.00 0.97
C ALA A 22 -23.28 9.02 0.54
N ARG A 23 -22.94 8.03 -0.29
CA ARG A 23 -23.86 6.95 -0.73
C ARG A 23 -23.73 5.67 0.10
N GLY A 24 -23.03 5.73 1.24
CA GLY A 24 -22.84 4.58 2.15
C GLY A 24 -21.74 3.60 1.74
N GLY A 25 -20.95 3.93 0.70
CA GLY A 25 -19.77 3.17 0.31
C GLY A 25 -18.51 3.58 1.07
N ASP A 26 -17.40 2.90 0.78
CA ASP A 26 -16.06 3.33 1.19
C ASP A 26 -15.06 2.97 0.10
N VAL A 27 -13.84 3.47 0.20
CA VAL A 27 -12.79 3.29 -0.81
C VAL A 27 -11.61 2.51 -0.25
N LYS A 28 -10.92 1.81 -1.15
CA LYS A 28 -9.56 1.31 -0.93
C LYS A 28 -8.62 2.01 -1.91
N ILE A 29 -7.44 2.40 -1.44
CA ILE A 29 -6.38 2.90 -2.33
C ILE A 29 -5.42 1.74 -2.60
N SER A 30 -5.12 1.51 -3.88
CA SER A 30 -4.15 0.49 -4.30
C SER A 30 -2.77 1.08 -4.52
N PHE A 31 -1.73 0.40 -4.04
CA PHE A 31 -0.32 0.72 -4.27
C PHE A 31 0.32 -0.32 -5.19
N GLY A 32 1.16 0.13 -6.11
CA GLY A 32 1.85 -0.72 -7.08
C GLY A 32 1.44 -0.38 -8.51
N GLY A 33 1.10 -1.40 -9.29
CA GLY A 33 0.87 -1.32 -10.73
C GLY A 33 2.06 -1.79 -11.56
N ALA A 34 1.79 -2.24 -12.78
CA ALA A 34 2.80 -2.74 -13.73
C ALA A 34 3.84 -1.70 -14.16
N THR A 35 3.55 -0.40 -14.03
CA THR A 35 4.42 0.69 -14.47
C THR A 35 4.87 1.57 -13.32
N GLY A 36 6.14 1.94 -13.31
CA GLY A 36 6.74 2.79 -12.28
C GLY A 36 7.68 2.01 -11.35
N ILE A 37 8.18 2.69 -10.33
CA ILE A 37 8.98 2.06 -9.27
C ILE A 37 8.05 1.81 -8.09
N GLU A 38 8.00 0.57 -7.63
CA GLU A 38 7.20 0.21 -6.47
C GLU A 38 7.71 0.90 -5.20
N LEU A 39 6.81 1.25 -4.28
CA LEU A 39 7.13 2.04 -3.09
C LEU A 39 8.23 1.42 -2.22
N ALA A 40 8.22 0.10 -2.02
CA ALA A 40 9.25 -0.62 -1.29
C ALA A 40 10.56 -0.77 -2.07
N GLN A 41 10.59 -0.62 -3.39
CA GLN A 41 11.81 -0.47 -4.18
C GLN A 41 12.38 0.95 -4.08
N ALA A 42 11.53 1.97 -3.99
CA ALA A 42 11.95 3.36 -3.90
C ALA A 42 12.36 3.78 -2.47
N CYS A 43 11.64 3.30 -1.44
CA CYS A 43 11.97 3.53 -0.05
C CYS A 43 13.05 2.55 0.41
N THR A 44 14.17 3.07 0.92
CA THR A 44 15.31 2.22 1.32
C THR A 44 15.20 1.67 2.75
N SER A 45 14.23 2.12 3.55
CA SER A 45 13.99 1.65 4.92
C SER A 45 12.52 1.32 5.19
N VAL A 46 12.29 0.43 6.17
CA VAL A 46 10.94 0.04 6.62
C VAL A 46 10.17 1.24 7.18
N ALA A 47 10.84 2.09 7.97
CA ALA A 47 10.21 3.26 8.58
C ALA A 47 9.78 4.30 7.52
N ALA A 48 10.62 4.54 6.50
CA ALA A 48 10.25 5.43 5.41
C ALA A 48 9.06 4.87 4.64
N LEU A 49 9.08 3.59 4.29
CA LEU A 49 7.97 2.94 3.59
C LEU A 49 6.66 2.98 4.39
N GLN A 50 6.72 2.69 5.69
CA GLN A 50 5.56 2.77 6.57
C GLN A 50 5.02 4.19 6.68
N ALA A 51 5.88 5.21 6.75
CA ALA A 51 5.47 6.60 6.78
C ALA A 51 4.74 7.01 5.49
N GLU A 52 5.21 6.56 4.33
CA GLU A 52 4.56 6.82 3.05
C GLU A 52 3.16 6.17 2.97
N TYR A 53 3.00 4.90 3.39
CA TYR A 53 1.68 4.28 3.46
C TYR A 53 0.77 4.98 4.49
N GLN A 54 1.29 5.31 5.67
CA GLN A 54 0.53 5.99 6.72
C GLN A 54 0.01 7.34 6.25
N ALA A 55 0.83 8.10 5.50
CA ALA A 55 0.44 9.41 5.02
C ALA A 55 -0.82 9.34 4.13
N VAL A 56 -0.94 8.30 3.30
CA VAL A 56 -2.13 8.07 2.46
C VAL A 56 -3.32 7.60 3.28
N VAL A 57 -3.12 6.64 4.20
CA VAL A 57 -4.17 6.17 5.11
C VAL A 57 -4.78 7.35 5.87
N THR A 58 -3.94 8.25 6.40
CA THR A 58 -4.38 9.45 7.11
C THR A 58 -5.03 10.47 6.16
N ALA A 59 -4.43 10.74 5.00
CA ALA A 59 -4.94 11.75 4.06
C ALA A 59 -6.36 11.47 3.56
N TYR A 60 -6.79 10.20 3.51
CA TYR A 60 -8.13 9.80 3.06
C TYR A 60 -8.96 9.10 4.15
N ASN A 61 -8.45 8.98 5.37
CA ASN A 61 -9.10 8.24 6.46
C ASN A 61 -9.51 6.81 6.02
N LEU A 62 -8.54 6.05 5.50
CA LEU A 62 -8.80 4.74 4.90
C LEU A 62 -9.03 3.65 5.94
N LYS A 63 -9.96 2.74 5.63
CA LYS A 63 -10.11 1.45 6.33
C LYS A 63 -9.48 0.28 5.56
N TYR A 64 -9.19 0.49 4.28
CA TYR A 64 -8.66 -0.52 3.39
C TYR A 64 -7.54 0.06 2.52
N ILE A 65 -6.45 -0.69 2.40
CA ILE A 65 -5.46 -0.49 1.34
C ILE A 65 -5.31 -1.79 0.56
N ASP A 66 -4.86 -1.65 -0.68
CA ASP A 66 -4.61 -2.76 -1.58
C ASP A 66 -3.17 -2.71 -2.08
N LEU A 67 -2.57 -3.88 -2.23
CA LEU A 67 -1.25 -4.03 -2.82
C LEU A 67 -1.45 -4.76 -4.15
N ASP A 68 -1.17 -4.07 -5.25
CA ASP A 68 -1.15 -4.64 -6.59
C ASP A 68 0.29 -4.62 -7.07
N ILE A 69 1.11 -5.48 -6.47
CA ILE A 69 2.53 -5.54 -6.76
C ILE A 69 2.73 -6.38 -8.02
N GLU A 70 3.36 -5.77 -9.02
CA GLU A 70 3.51 -6.35 -10.35
C GLU A 70 4.96 -6.27 -10.84
N GLY A 71 5.24 -6.95 -11.96
CA GLY A 71 6.54 -6.89 -12.62
C GLY A 71 7.72 -7.32 -11.74
N ALA A 72 8.86 -6.68 -11.91
CA ALA A 72 10.10 -7.04 -11.22
C ALA A 72 10.03 -6.93 -9.69
N ALA A 73 9.12 -6.10 -9.15
CA ALA A 73 8.95 -5.92 -7.70
C ALA A 73 8.41 -7.18 -6.99
N THR A 74 7.74 -8.08 -7.73
CA THR A 74 7.27 -9.37 -7.19
C THR A 74 8.42 -10.35 -6.93
N ALA A 75 9.51 -10.23 -7.68
CA ALA A 75 10.64 -11.15 -7.63
C ALA A 75 11.84 -10.61 -6.84
N ASP A 76 11.77 -9.39 -6.29
CA ASP A 76 12.83 -8.79 -5.49
C ASP A 76 12.62 -9.10 -3.98
N PRO A 77 13.41 -10.00 -3.39
CA PRO A 77 13.21 -10.42 -2.00
C PRO A 77 13.43 -9.28 -1.00
N THR A 78 14.25 -8.29 -1.35
CA THR A 78 14.57 -7.17 -0.45
C THR A 78 13.38 -6.22 -0.32
N SER A 79 12.77 -5.83 -1.44
CA SER A 79 11.56 -5.00 -1.40
C SER A 79 10.38 -5.77 -0.82
N VAL A 80 10.23 -7.07 -1.10
CA VAL A 80 9.20 -7.93 -0.48
C VAL A 80 9.34 -7.91 1.03
N ALA A 81 10.52 -8.24 1.59
CA ALA A 81 10.72 -8.26 3.04
C ALA A 81 10.44 -6.89 3.69
N ARG A 82 10.93 -5.80 3.06
CA ARG A 82 10.70 -4.43 3.53
C ARG A 82 9.21 -4.09 3.56
N ARG A 83 8.49 -4.41 2.48
CA ARG A 83 7.04 -4.18 2.37
C ARG A 83 6.28 -4.91 3.45
N SER A 84 6.57 -6.18 3.69
CA SER A 84 5.88 -6.99 4.70
C SER A 84 6.06 -6.42 6.10
N GLN A 85 7.29 -6.02 6.45
CA GLN A 85 7.61 -5.39 7.73
C GLN A 85 6.89 -4.03 7.88
N ALA A 86 6.85 -3.22 6.82
CA ALA A 86 6.18 -1.93 6.83
C ALA A 86 4.65 -2.07 6.95
N LEU A 87 4.04 -3.03 6.25
CA LEU A 87 2.60 -3.31 6.32
C LEU A 87 2.21 -3.83 7.70
N ALA A 88 3.00 -4.74 8.30
CA ALA A 88 2.77 -5.19 9.67
C ALA A 88 2.84 -4.02 10.67
N ALA A 89 3.84 -3.13 10.54
CA ALA A 89 3.94 -1.93 11.36
C ALA A 89 2.76 -0.97 11.16
N LEU A 90 2.33 -0.77 9.91
CA LEU A 90 1.18 0.05 9.57
C LEU A 90 -0.12 -0.49 10.19
N GLN A 91 -0.35 -1.81 10.10
CA GLN A 91 -1.52 -2.44 10.71
C GLN A 91 -1.51 -2.35 12.23
N ARG A 92 -0.33 -2.49 12.88
CA ARG A 92 -0.20 -2.25 14.32
C ARG A 92 -0.53 -0.81 14.71
N ALA A 93 -0.10 0.16 13.90
CA ALA A 93 -0.40 1.58 14.12
C ALA A 93 -1.88 1.93 13.84
N ASN A 94 -2.58 1.13 13.02
CA ASN A 94 -3.97 1.36 12.64
C ASN A 94 -4.77 0.05 12.80
N PRO A 95 -5.20 -0.34 14.01
CA PRO A 95 -5.85 -1.63 14.25
C PRO A 95 -7.12 -1.92 13.43
N GLY A 96 -7.77 -0.88 12.90
CA GLY A 96 -8.93 -1.00 12.01
C GLY A 96 -8.60 -1.09 10.52
N LEU A 97 -7.33 -0.96 10.13
CA LEU A 97 -6.90 -0.97 8.74
C LEU A 97 -6.72 -2.40 8.22
N ARG A 98 -7.34 -2.69 7.09
CA ARG A 98 -7.21 -3.99 6.40
C ARG A 98 -6.37 -3.82 5.14
N CYS A 99 -5.37 -4.69 4.97
CA CYS A 99 -4.53 -4.75 3.79
C CYS A 99 -4.97 -5.93 2.93
N THR A 100 -5.27 -5.70 1.65
CA THR A 100 -5.55 -6.73 0.66
C THR A 100 -4.47 -6.78 -0.41
N ASN A 101 -4.46 -7.81 -1.25
CA ASN A 101 -3.53 -7.91 -2.37
C ASN A 101 -4.24 -8.48 -3.60
N ILE A 102 -3.95 -7.91 -4.77
CA ILE A 102 -4.33 -8.49 -6.05
C ILE A 102 -3.15 -9.34 -6.50
N SER A 103 -3.36 -10.65 -6.51
CA SER A 103 -2.32 -11.64 -6.76
C SER A 103 -2.22 -11.88 -8.27
N GLN A 104 -1.12 -11.47 -8.91
CA GLN A 104 -0.86 -11.74 -10.35
C GLN A 104 -0.59 -13.24 -10.63
N GLN A 105 -0.31 -14.03 -9.59
CA GLN A 105 -0.15 -15.49 -9.60
C GLN A 105 -0.88 -16.09 -8.39
N PRO A 106 -1.30 -17.37 -8.37
CA PRO A 106 -1.89 -17.96 -7.18
C PRO A 106 -0.92 -17.88 -5.97
N TYR A 107 -1.40 -17.39 -4.82
CA TYR A 107 -0.72 -17.39 -3.51
C TYR A 107 0.41 -16.37 -3.25
N GLU A 108 0.40 -15.17 -3.83
CA GLU A 108 1.40 -14.13 -3.52
C GLU A 108 1.23 -13.50 -2.14
N PHE A 109 -0.01 -13.40 -1.62
CA PHE A 109 -0.23 -12.77 -0.32
C PHE A 109 0.46 -13.53 0.82
N SER A 110 0.44 -14.87 0.76
CA SER A 110 1.19 -15.67 1.72
C SER A 110 2.70 -15.44 1.58
N LYS A 111 3.23 -15.21 0.37
CA LYS A 111 4.67 -14.92 0.18
C LYS A 111 5.10 -13.58 0.77
N ILE A 112 4.26 -12.55 0.68
CA ILE A 112 4.50 -11.26 1.35
C ILE A 112 4.77 -11.56 2.83
N PHE A 113 3.87 -12.27 3.51
CA PHE A 113 4.05 -12.51 4.96
C PHE A 113 4.90 -13.75 5.32
N ALA A 114 5.21 -14.65 4.39
CA ALA A 114 5.92 -15.90 4.67
C ALA A 114 7.38 -15.70 5.12
N GLY A 115 8.01 -14.59 4.71
CA GLY A 115 9.33 -14.21 5.20
C GLY A 115 9.32 -13.44 6.52
N TYR A 116 8.15 -13.08 7.07
CA TYR A 116 8.02 -12.25 8.26
C TYR A 116 7.90 -13.10 9.53
N GLY A 117 8.95 -13.08 10.36
CA GLY A 117 9.03 -13.84 11.61
C GLY A 117 8.46 -13.16 12.86
N GLY A 118 7.85 -11.97 12.71
CA GLY A 118 7.40 -11.13 13.84
C GLY A 118 8.16 -9.83 13.97
#